data_AF-A0A958ZWL1-F1
#
_entry.id   AF-A0A958ZWL1-F1
#
_cell.length_a   1.000
_cell.length_b   1.000
_cell.length_c   1.000
_cell.angle_alpha   90.00
_cell.angle_beta   90.00
_cell.angle_gamma   90.00
#
_symmetry.space_group_name_H-M   'P 1'
#
loop_
_entity.id
_entity.type
_entity.pdbx_description
1 polymer ?
#
loop_
_entity_poly.entity_id
_entity_poly.type
_entity_poly.pdbx_seq_one_letter_code
_entity_poly.pdbx_strand_id
1 'polypeptide(L)'
;MNYIKSLLLKLYTISLVVLMVSCNTIVKDKGGTSTFQVKSNHVFVYTTSKNTPLRLTPTDTLIWEPYAQPLETEVSVFLDRSKTFQTFMGIGGAITDASAETFEKLSNSQQEKLLKAYFNSSEGIGYTLARTHINSCDFSSESYTYITDGDSALATFDISPDQKHRIPLIKRAIEAADGSLAIYVSPWSPPAWMKTNGDM
;
A
#
# COMPACT_ATOMS: atom_id res chain seq x y z
N MET A 1 -22.82 -68.01 -39.50
CA MET A 1 -21.63 -67.42 -38.84
C MET A 1 -21.26 -66.01 -39.36
N ASN A 2 -21.62 -65.63 -40.59
CA ASN A 2 -21.27 -64.31 -41.16
C ASN A 2 -22.21 -63.16 -40.75
N TYR A 3 -23.46 -63.47 -40.40
CA TYR A 3 -24.44 -62.45 -40.00
C TYR A 3 -24.15 -61.81 -38.63
N ILE A 4 -23.72 -62.63 -37.66
CA ILE A 4 -23.39 -62.17 -36.30
C ILE A 4 -22.12 -61.30 -36.31
N LYS A 5 -21.12 -61.64 -37.13
CA LYS A 5 -19.92 -60.81 -37.32
C LYS A 5 -20.22 -59.46 -37.97
N SER A 6 -21.14 -59.42 -38.95
CA SER A 6 -21.59 -58.17 -39.57
C SER A 6 -22.36 -57.27 -38.60
N LEU A 7 -23.20 -57.86 -37.76
CA LEU A 7 -23.95 -57.14 -36.73
C LEU A 7 -23.03 -56.59 -35.63
N LEU A 8 -22.07 -57.38 -35.16
CA LEU A 8 -21.06 -56.96 -34.19
C LEU A 8 -20.15 -55.86 -34.73
N LEU A 9 -19.74 -55.95 -36.01
CA LEU A 9 -18.93 -54.91 -36.65
C LEU A 9 -19.71 -53.60 -36.79
N LYS A 10 -21.01 -53.67 -37.15
CA LYS A 10 -21.89 -52.50 -37.21
C LYS A 10 -22.10 -51.87 -35.84
N LEU A 11 -22.31 -52.69 -34.79
CA LEU A 11 -22.43 -52.22 -33.40
C LEU A 11 -21.12 -51.56 -32.92
N TYR A 12 -19.96 -52.12 -33.28
CA TYR A 12 -18.66 -51.53 -32.94
C TYR A 12 -18.42 -50.21 -33.67
N THR A 13 -18.79 -50.11 -34.96
CA THR A 13 -18.68 -48.85 -35.71
C THR A 13 -19.65 -47.78 -35.19
N ILE A 14 -20.85 -48.15 -34.77
CA ILE A 14 -21.82 -47.20 -34.17
C ILE A 14 -21.31 -46.72 -32.81
N SER A 15 -20.74 -47.61 -31.99
CA SER A 15 -20.13 -47.26 -30.70
C SER A 15 -18.92 -46.32 -30.86
N LEU A 16 -18.08 -46.54 -31.88
CA LEU A 16 -16.92 -45.70 -32.17
C LEU A 16 -17.33 -44.29 -32.68
N VAL A 17 -18.39 -44.20 -33.48
CA VAL A 17 -18.93 -42.92 -33.96
C VAL A 17 -19.59 -42.14 -32.82
N VAL A 18 -20.31 -42.80 -31.92
CA VAL A 18 -20.89 -42.16 -30.72
C VAL A 18 -19.79 -41.65 -29.77
N LEU A 19 -18.68 -42.39 -29.62
CA LEU A 19 -17.51 -41.93 -28.84
C LEU A 19 -16.83 -40.69 -29.45
N MET A 20 -16.75 -40.59 -30.79
CA MET A 20 -16.18 -39.40 -31.44
C MET A 20 -17.11 -38.18 -31.38
N VAL A 21 -18.43 -38.37 -31.37
CA VAL A 21 -19.40 -37.27 -31.26
C VAL A 21 -19.49 -36.71 -29.83
N SER A 22 -19.24 -37.53 -28.80
CA SER A 22 -19.21 -37.09 -27.39
C SER A 22 -17.97 -36.27 -27.00
N CYS A 23 -16.96 -36.14 -27.87
CA CYS A 23 -15.78 -35.31 -27.59
C CYS A 23 -15.88 -33.86 -28.10
N ASN A 24 -16.97 -33.48 -28.78
CA ASN A 24 -17.18 -32.12 -29.30
C ASN A 24 -18.12 -31.26 -28.45
N THR A 25 -18.45 -31.69 -27.23
CA THR A 25 -18.95 -30.74 -26.23
C THR A 25 -17.78 -29.89 -25.78
N ILE A 26 -17.56 -28.78 -26.49
CA ILE A 26 -16.87 -27.61 -25.95
C ILE A 26 -17.60 -27.31 -24.63
N VAL A 27 -17.01 -27.73 -23.53
CA VAL A 27 -17.30 -27.14 -22.24
C VAL A 27 -16.92 -25.68 -22.43
N LYS A 28 -17.92 -24.84 -22.73
CA LYS A 28 -17.80 -23.41 -22.54
C LYS A 28 -17.52 -23.25 -21.07
N ASP A 29 -16.24 -23.20 -20.73
CA ASP A 29 -15.81 -22.72 -19.44
C ASP A 29 -16.48 -21.36 -19.27
N LYS A 30 -17.46 -21.32 -18.36
CA LYS A 30 -18.07 -20.06 -17.91
C LYS A 30 -17.17 -19.40 -16.87
N GLY A 31 -15.86 -19.67 -16.89
CA GLY A 31 -14.87 -18.71 -16.46
C GLY A 31 -15.03 -17.45 -17.30
N GLY A 32 -15.77 -16.48 -16.78
CA GLY A 32 -15.73 -15.12 -17.29
C GLY A 32 -14.29 -14.63 -17.15
N THR A 33 -13.47 -14.85 -18.19
CA THR A 33 -12.16 -14.21 -18.29
C THR A 33 -12.47 -12.73 -18.50
N SER A 34 -12.57 -11.99 -17.41
CA SER A 34 -12.53 -10.54 -17.47
C SER A 34 -11.20 -10.20 -18.14
N THR A 35 -11.24 -9.87 -19.43
CA THR A 35 -10.06 -9.45 -20.18
C THR A 35 -9.57 -8.18 -19.53
N PHE A 36 -8.49 -8.32 -18.76
CA PHE A 36 -7.88 -7.21 -18.09
C PHE A 36 -7.33 -6.25 -19.14
N GLN A 37 -7.87 -5.04 -19.13
CA GLN A 37 -7.28 -3.93 -19.87
C GLN A 37 -6.28 -3.27 -18.94
N VAL A 38 -4.99 -3.38 -19.28
CA VAL A 38 -3.95 -2.60 -18.60
C VAL A 38 -4.28 -1.13 -18.84
N LYS A 39 -4.46 -0.34 -17.77
CA LYS A 39 -4.81 1.09 -17.90
C LYS A 39 -3.74 1.91 -18.64
N SER A 40 -2.49 1.44 -18.65
CA SER A 40 -1.36 2.01 -19.37
C SER A 40 -0.51 0.88 -19.93
N ASN A 41 -0.12 0.96 -21.20
CA ASN A 41 0.79 -0.03 -21.79
C ASN A 41 2.25 0.11 -21.34
N HIS A 42 2.56 1.13 -20.52
CA HIS A 42 3.91 1.39 -20.02
C HIS A 42 4.09 0.91 -18.58
N VAL A 43 5.26 0.36 -18.28
CA VAL A 43 5.73 -0.01 -16.95
C VAL A 43 6.95 0.85 -16.62
N PHE A 44 6.82 1.71 -15.62
CA PHE A 44 7.92 2.55 -15.15
C PHE A 44 8.78 1.80 -14.14
N VAL A 45 10.10 1.82 -14.34
CA VAL A 45 11.06 1.14 -13.46
C VAL A 45 11.88 2.18 -12.70
N TYR A 46 11.79 2.11 -11.38
CA TYR A 46 12.58 2.93 -10.46
C TYR A 46 13.57 2.05 -9.69
N THR A 47 14.83 2.46 -9.65
CA THR A 47 15.90 1.69 -9.02
C THR A 47 16.59 2.46 -7.90
N THR A 48 16.80 1.78 -6.77
CA THR A 48 17.71 2.18 -5.70
C THR A 48 18.71 1.05 -5.49
N SER A 49 20.01 1.34 -5.56
CA SER A 49 21.04 0.30 -5.43
C SER A 49 22.24 0.74 -4.59
N LYS A 50 22.68 -0.16 -3.71
CA LYS A 50 23.82 0.06 -2.80
C LYS A 50 25.10 0.29 -3.60
N ASN A 51 25.95 1.21 -3.15
CA ASN A 51 27.23 1.58 -3.79
C ASN A 51 27.11 2.13 -5.23
N THR A 52 25.90 2.51 -5.64
CA THR A 52 25.65 3.24 -6.89
C THR A 52 25.07 4.62 -6.57
N PRO A 53 25.02 5.56 -7.53
CA PRO A 53 24.30 6.80 -7.35
C PRO A 53 22.77 6.66 -7.44
N LEU A 54 22.23 5.48 -7.77
CA LEU A 54 20.80 5.28 -8.01
C LEU A 54 19.98 5.40 -6.71
N ARG A 55 19.06 6.38 -6.65
CA ARG A 55 18.18 6.68 -5.51
C ARG A 55 16.80 7.04 -6.05
N LEU A 56 15.87 6.08 -6.03
CA LEU A 56 14.55 6.18 -6.66
C LEU A 56 14.68 6.72 -8.10
N THR A 57 15.72 6.29 -8.81
CA THR A 57 16.05 6.82 -10.12
C THR A 57 15.22 6.10 -11.18
N PRO A 58 14.52 6.81 -12.09
CA PRO A 58 13.88 6.17 -13.22
C PRO A 58 14.97 5.59 -14.12
N THR A 59 15.01 4.26 -14.24
CA THR A 59 16.05 3.56 -15.00
C THR A 59 15.53 2.92 -16.28
N ASP A 60 14.21 2.73 -16.38
CA ASP A 60 13.61 2.13 -17.56
C ASP A 60 12.12 2.51 -17.70
N THR A 61 11.60 2.36 -18.91
CA THR A 61 10.16 2.41 -19.20
C THR A 61 9.86 1.30 -20.21
N LEU A 62 9.34 0.19 -19.69
CA LEU A 62 9.03 -1.00 -20.49
C LEU A 62 7.63 -0.88 -21.09
N ILE A 63 7.38 -1.66 -22.13
CA ILE A 63 6.07 -1.77 -22.77
C ILE A 63 5.61 -3.21 -22.67
N TRP A 64 4.33 -3.44 -22.34
CA TRP A 64 3.78 -4.78 -22.33
C TRP A 64 3.81 -5.39 -23.74
N GLU A 65 4.42 -6.56 -23.85
CA GLU A 65 4.52 -7.32 -25.10
C GLU A 65 4.08 -8.78 -24.91
N PRO A 66 3.64 -9.44 -25.99
CA PRO A 66 3.36 -10.88 -25.95
C PRO A 66 4.63 -11.63 -25.53
N TYR A 67 4.53 -12.40 -24.45
CA TYR A 67 5.61 -13.24 -23.97
C TYR A 67 5.20 -14.71 -24.09
N ALA A 68 6.06 -15.52 -24.73
CA ALA A 68 5.84 -16.96 -24.83
C ALA A 68 6.01 -17.63 -23.46
N GLN A 69 5.59 -18.88 -23.33
CA GLN A 69 5.84 -19.63 -22.10
C GLN A 69 7.35 -19.71 -21.85
N PRO A 70 7.84 -19.24 -20.68
CA PRO A 70 9.28 -19.23 -20.39
C PRO A 70 9.84 -20.64 -20.27
N LEU A 71 11.12 -20.77 -20.56
CA LEU A 71 11.88 -22.01 -20.35
C LEU A 71 12.14 -22.24 -18.85
N GLU A 72 12.39 -23.49 -18.45
CA GLU A 72 12.73 -23.82 -17.05
C GLU A 72 14.02 -23.16 -16.55
N THR A 73 14.87 -22.69 -17.47
CA THR A 73 16.11 -21.97 -17.17
C THR A 73 15.92 -20.47 -16.94
N GLU A 74 14.73 -19.93 -17.20
CA GLU A 74 14.45 -18.49 -17.09
C GLU A 74 13.78 -18.15 -15.76
N VAL A 75 14.29 -17.13 -15.07
CA VAL A 75 13.69 -16.64 -13.83
C VAL A 75 12.43 -15.85 -14.18
N SER A 76 11.27 -16.42 -13.85
CA SER A 76 9.97 -15.83 -14.15
C SER A 76 9.13 -15.68 -12.88
N VAL A 77 8.41 -14.56 -12.78
CA VAL A 77 7.43 -14.29 -11.71
C VAL A 77 6.05 -14.22 -12.33
N PHE A 78 5.13 -15.06 -11.85
CA PHE A 78 3.75 -15.12 -12.35
C PHE A 78 2.78 -14.48 -11.35
N LEU A 79 1.92 -13.59 -11.83
CA LEU A 79 0.90 -12.94 -11.03
C LEU A 79 -0.48 -13.58 -11.26
N ASP A 80 -0.99 -14.28 -10.25
CA ASP A 80 -2.36 -14.80 -10.24
C ASP A 80 -3.32 -13.78 -9.60
N ARG A 81 -4.08 -13.07 -10.44
CA ARG A 81 -4.98 -11.99 -9.99
C ARG A 81 -6.30 -12.50 -9.40
N SER A 82 -6.59 -13.80 -9.51
CA SER A 82 -7.73 -14.41 -8.83
C SER A 82 -7.48 -14.61 -7.33
N LYS A 83 -6.20 -14.57 -6.92
CA LYS A 83 -5.77 -14.67 -5.53
C LYS A 83 -5.51 -13.28 -4.96
N THR A 84 -6.38 -12.87 -4.06
CA THR A 84 -6.27 -11.58 -3.35
C THR A 84 -5.91 -11.78 -1.88
N PHE A 85 -5.35 -10.74 -1.27
CA PHE A 85 -4.97 -10.71 0.14
C PHE A 85 -5.50 -9.44 0.81
N GLN A 86 -4.79 -8.90 1.79
CA GLN A 86 -5.19 -7.69 2.52
C GLN A 86 -5.25 -6.45 1.63
N THR A 87 -6.18 -5.55 1.94
CA THR A 87 -6.17 -4.19 1.41
C THR A 87 -4.99 -3.41 1.98
N PHE A 88 -4.26 -2.71 1.13
CA PHE A 88 -3.14 -1.88 1.54
C PHE A 88 -3.61 -0.49 2.01
N MET A 89 -3.32 -0.13 3.25
CA MET A 89 -3.75 1.15 3.83
C MET A 89 -2.91 2.33 3.35
N GLY A 90 -1.58 2.18 3.33
CA GLY A 90 -0.68 3.26 2.94
C GLY A 90 0.73 3.13 3.51
N ILE A 91 1.60 4.04 3.07
CA ILE A 91 2.97 4.22 3.58
C ILE A 91 3.10 5.65 4.07
N GLY A 92 3.87 5.83 5.13
CA GLY A 92 3.93 7.08 5.85
C GLY A 92 5.14 7.26 6.75
N GLY A 93 5.15 8.41 7.41
CA GLY A 93 6.08 8.76 8.47
C GLY A 93 5.35 9.24 9.73
N ALA A 94 6.10 9.39 10.82
CA ALA A 94 5.58 10.01 12.04
C ALA A 94 5.86 11.52 12.03
N ILE A 95 4.83 12.30 12.33
CA ILE A 95 4.92 13.72 12.61
C ILE A 95 4.94 13.87 14.14
N THR A 96 6.14 13.80 14.71
CA THR A 96 6.45 14.02 16.13
C THR A 96 6.79 15.50 16.39
N ASP A 97 6.84 15.90 17.66
CA ASP A 97 7.28 17.25 18.04
C ASP A 97 8.68 17.55 17.50
N ALA A 98 9.65 16.64 17.66
CA ALA A 98 10.99 16.78 17.10
C ALA A 98 10.96 17.00 15.58
N SER A 99 10.17 16.21 14.84
CA SER A 99 10.08 16.38 13.38
C SER A 99 9.48 17.75 12.99
N ALA A 100 8.51 18.24 13.76
CA ALA A 100 7.84 19.52 13.52
C ALA A 100 8.74 20.71 13.86
N GLU A 101 9.43 20.66 15.00
CA GLU A 101 10.41 21.67 15.39
C GLU A 101 11.62 21.72 14.44
N THR A 102 12.12 20.56 14.00
CA THR A 102 13.18 20.51 12.99
C THR A 102 12.71 21.07 11.65
N PHE A 103 11.48 20.76 11.24
CA PHE A 103 10.89 21.28 10.02
C PHE A 103 10.76 22.80 10.03
N GLU A 104 10.33 23.38 11.15
CA GLU A 104 10.16 24.84 11.26
C GLU A 104 11.49 25.60 11.14
N LYS A 105 12.61 24.99 11.56
CA LYS A 105 13.95 25.59 11.42
C LYS A 105 14.42 25.71 9.98
N LEU A 106 13.79 25.01 9.03
CA LEU A 106 14.09 25.14 7.60
C LEU A 106 13.60 26.48 7.05
N SER A 107 14.26 26.99 6.01
CA SER A 107 13.69 28.11 5.26
C SER A 107 12.40 27.69 4.55
N ASN A 108 11.51 28.64 4.29
CA ASN A 108 10.24 28.37 3.60
C ASN A 108 10.42 27.58 2.29
N SER A 109 11.45 27.89 1.51
CA SER A 109 11.73 27.16 0.25
C SER A 109 12.15 25.71 0.46
N GLN A 110 12.83 25.40 1.57
CA GLN A 110 13.20 24.02 1.92
C GLN A 110 12.03 23.27 2.55
N GLN A 111 11.17 23.94 3.31
CA GLN A 111 9.93 23.37 3.81
C GLN A 111 9.04 22.90 2.66
N GLU A 112 8.83 23.73 1.64
CA GLU A 112 8.04 23.36 0.45
C GLU A 112 8.65 22.16 -0.30
N LYS A 113 9.97 22.15 -0.48
CA LYS A 113 10.66 21.02 -1.11
C LYS A 113 10.47 19.73 -0.34
N LEU A 114 10.57 19.78 0.99
CA LEU A 114 10.39 18.60 1.84
C LEU A 114 8.95 18.08 1.79
N LEU A 115 7.97 18.97 1.91
CA LEU A 115 6.55 18.59 1.84
C LEU A 115 6.21 17.94 0.49
N LYS A 116 6.66 18.54 -0.62
CA LYS A 116 6.47 17.97 -1.95
C LYS A 116 7.15 16.62 -2.10
N ALA A 117 8.41 16.50 -1.65
CA ALA A 117 9.17 15.26 -1.77
C ALA A 117 8.50 14.08 -1.03
N TYR A 118 7.89 14.32 0.13
CA TYR A 118 7.23 13.27 0.91
C TYR A 118 5.77 13.03 0.52
N PHE A 119 4.96 14.08 0.40
CA PHE A 119 3.51 13.96 0.37
C PHE A 119 2.91 14.13 -1.03
N ASN A 120 3.55 14.87 -1.93
CA ASN A 120 3.00 15.06 -3.26
C ASN A 120 3.13 13.78 -4.10
N SER A 121 2.02 13.37 -4.73
CA SER A 121 1.92 12.13 -5.50
C SER A 121 2.61 12.20 -6.87
N SER A 122 2.81 13.42 -7.40
CA SER A 122 3.38 13.65 -8.74
C SER A 122 4.83 14.14 -8.70
N GLU A 123 5.19 14.94 -7.70
CA GLU A 123 6.52 15.52 -7.52
C GLU A 123 7.39 14.74 -6.50
N GLY A 124 6.80 13.82 -5.73
CA GLY A 124 7.44 13.12 -4.63
C GLY A 124 7.10 11.64 -4.53
N ILE A 125 7.27 11.07 -3.33
CA ILE A 125 7.02 9.64 -3.05
C ILE A 125 5.59 9.35 -2.60
N GLY A 126 4.73 10.38 -2.50
CA GLY A 126 3.30 10.24 -2.28
C GLY A 126 2.90 9.48 -1.01
N TYR A 127 3.41 9.89 0.16
CA TYR A 127 2.94 9.38 1.44
C TYR A 127 1.43 9.56 1.58
N THR A 128 0.73 8.46 1.87
CA THR A 128 -0.72 8.40 2.03
C THR A 128 -1.15 8.20 3.49
N LEU A 129 -0.17 7.94 4.37
CA LEU A 129 -0.38 7.73 5.80
C LEU A 129 0.55 8.63 6.61
N ALA A 130 0.11 9.07 7.78
CA ALA A 130 0.98 9.66 8.79
C ALA A 130 0.58 9.20 10.19
N ARG A 131 1.54 9.24 11.10
CA ARG A 131 1.33 8.99 12.52
C ARG A 131 1.55 10.27 13.31
N THR A 132 0.75 10.52 14.32
CA THR A 132 1.08 11.48 15.38
C THR A 132 0.80 10.88 16.76
N HIS A 133 1.08 11.61 17.83
CA HIS A 133 0.94 11.12 19.20
C HIS A 133 -0.04 11.97 20.03
N ILE A 134 -0.50 11.40 21.14
CA ILE A 134 -1.27 12.11 22.18
C ILE A 134 -0.30 12.36 23.33
N ASN A 135 -0.33 13.55 23.93
CA ASN A 135 0.64 14.01 24.93
C ASN A 135 2.07 14.07 24.33
N SER A 136 3.09 14.10 25.18
CA SER A 136 4.48 13.94 24.74
C SER A 136 4.82 12.49 24.33
N CYS A 137 5.90 12.35 23.57
CA CYS A 137 6.62 11.09 23.40
C CYS A 137 8.12 11.27 23.67
N ASP A 138 8.92 10.22 23.47
CA ASP A 138 10.38 10.27 23.54
C ASP A 138 11.01 11.25 22.52
N PHE A 139 10.28 11.58 21.44
CA PHE A 139 10.63 12.62 20.46
C PHE A 139 9.94 13.98 20.74
N SER A 140 9.59 14.25 21.99
CA SER A 140 9.17 15.57 22.46
C SER A 140 10.29 16.28 23.21
N SER A 141 10.34 17.61 23.11
CA SER A 141 11.34 18.44 23.82
C SER A 141 11.18 18.42 25.34
N GLU A 142 9.97 18.10 25.82
CA GLU A 142 9.66 17.93 27.23
C GLU A 142 8.56 16.88 27.42
N SER A 143 8.44 16.34 28.63
CA SER A 143 7.32 15.47 29.01
C SER A 143 6.12 16.33 29.39
N TYR A 144 4.98 16.14 28.74
CA TYR A 144 3.75 16.87 29.00
C TYR A 144 2.53 15.98 28.79
N THR A 145 1.42 16.34 29.42
CA THR A 145 0.10 15.82 29.07
C THR A 145 -0.87 16.95 28.80
N TYR A 146 -2.00 16.65 28.18
CA TYR A 146 -3.03 17.65 27.89
C TYR A 146 -3.83 18.10 29.11
N ILE A 147 -3.65 17.49 30.27
CA ILE A 147 -4.37 17.88 31.49
C ILE A 147 -3.41 18.10 32.64
N THR A 148 -3.86 18.86 33.63
CA THR A 148 -3.18 18.95 34.92
C THR A 148 -3.31 17.62 35.67
N ASP A 149 -2.28 17.26 36.44
CA ASP A 149 -2.27 16.03 37.22
C ASP A 149 -3.44 16.01 38.24
N GLY A 150 -4.16 14.90 38.32
CA GLY A 150 -5.35 14.73 39.15
C GLY A 150 -6.68 15.22 38.57
N ASP A 151 -6.68 15.86 37.38
CA ASP A 151 -7.92 16.36 36.76
C ASP A 151 -8.72 15.27 36.06
N SER A 152 -9.50 14.51 36.83
CA SER A 152 -10.39 13.48 36.29
C SER A 152 -11.56 14.02 35.48
N ALA A 153 -11.87 15.31 35.58
CA ALA A 153 -12.99 15.94 34.90
C ALA A 153 -12.60 16.53 33.53
N LEU A 154 -11.30 16.51 33.18
CA LEU A 154 -10.74 17.12 31.96
C LEU A 154 -11.02 18.63 31.87
N ALA A 155 -11.21 19.32 32.99
CA ALA A 155 -11.48 20.75 33.05
C ALA A 155 -10.29 21.60 32.55
N THR A 156 -9.08 21.04 32.60
CA THR A 156 -7.81 21.68 32.22
C THR A 156 -7.28 21.20 30.87
N PHE A 157 -8.11 20.48 30.07
CA PHE A 157 -7.68 19.95 28.77
C PHE A 157 -7.19 21.06 27.83
N ASP A 158 -5.92 20.96 27.41
CA ASP A 158 -5.26 21.92 26.54
C ASP A 158 -4.28 21.23 25.58
N ILE A 159 -4.40 21.56 24.29
CA ILE A 159 -3.53 21.08 23.20
C ILE A 159 -2.61 22.19 22.67
N SER A 160 -2.46 23.29 23.39
CA SER A 160 -1.54 24.38 23.02
C SER A 160 -0.12 23.91 22.66
N PRO A 161 0.48 22.87 23.31
CA PRO A 161 1.77 22.33 22.86
C PRO A 161 1.75 21.87 21.40
N ASP A 162 0.72 21.11 20.99
CA ASP A 162 0.55 20.60 19.63
C ASP A 162 0.37 21.73 18.60
N GLN A 163 -0.28 22.82 19.01
CA GLN A 163 -0.61 23.95 18.14
C GLN A 163 0.62 24.75 17.72
N LYS A 164 1.73 24.67 18.45
CA LYS A 164 2.96 25.42 18.16
C LYS A 164 3.58 24.99 16.83
N HIS A 165 3.81 23.68 16.67
CA HIS A 165 4.58 23.16 15.53
C HIS A 165 3.91 21.97 14.85
N ARG A 166 3.36 21.04 15.64
CA ARG A 166 2.88 19.74 15.14
C ARG A 166 1.62 19.87 14.29
N ILE A 167 0.59 20.57 14.77
CA ILE A 167 -0.65 20.81 14.02
C ILE A 167 -0.38 21.64 12.74
N PRO A 168 0.42 22.73 12.78
CA PRO A 168 0.81 23.43 11.55
C PRO A 168 1.46 22.52 10.49
N LEU A 169 2.40 21.66 10.89
CA LEU A 169 3.02 20.72 9.95
C LEU A 169 2.01 19.68 9.43
N ILE A 170 1.15 19.12 10.29
CA ILE A 170 0.09 18.18 9.87
C ILE A 170 -0.81 18.80 8.78
N LYS A 171 -1.24 20.05 8.97
CA LYS A 171 -2.08 20.75 7.99
C LYS A 171 -1.38 20.90 6.64
N ARG A 172 -0.11 21.32 6.65
CA ARG A 172 0.69 21.46 5.43
C ARG A 172 0.97 20.12 4.74
N ALA A 173 1.13 19.04 5.51
CA ALA A 173 1.25 17.69 4.97
C ALA A 173 -0.03 17.23 4.27
N ILE A 174 -1.21 17.51 4.86
CA ILE A 174 -2.52 17.23 4.23
C ILE A 174 -2.67 18.01 2.93
N GLU A 175 -2.34 19.31 2.93
CA GLU A 175 -2.39 20.14 1.72
C GLU A 175 -1.47 19.62 0.62
N ALA A 176 -0.24 19.21 0.96
CA ALA A 176 0.72 18.65 0.02
C ALA A 176 0.32 17.25 -0.51
N ALA A 177 -0.47 16.50 0.25
CA ALA A 177 -1.05 15.21 -0.11
C ALA A 177 -2.39 15.35 -0.86
N ASP A 178 -2.51 16.37 -1.71
CA ASP A 178 -3.71 16.64 -2.51
C ASP A 178 -4.99 16.78 -1.67
N GLY A 179 -4.86 17.28 -0.43
CA GLY A 179 -5.95 17.57 0.49
C GLY A 179 -6.46 16.39 1.33
N SER A 180 -5.85 15.20 1.21
CA SER A 180 -6.27 14.01 1.96
C SER A 180 -5.08 13.18 2.41
N LEU A 181 -4.89 13.06 3.73
CA LEU A 181 -3.88 12.21 4.35
C LEU A 181 -4.52 11.39 5.46
N ALA A 182 -4.38 10.07 5.42
CA ALA A 182 -4.82 9.22 6.52
C ALA A 182 -3.89 9.44 7.72
N ILE A 183 -4.44 9.76 8.89
CA ILE A 183 -3.65 10.00 10.10
C ILE A 183 -4.17 9.10 11.21
N TYR A 184 -3.25 8.38 11.85
CA TYR A 184 -3.56 7.68 13.10
C TYR A 184 -2.78 8.30 14.26
N VAL A 185 -3.38 8.23 15.44
CA VAL A 185 -2.87 8.86 16.65
C VAL A 185 -2.69 7.79 17.72
N SER A 186 -1.53 7.80 18.40
CA SER A 186 -1.23 6.83 19.46
C SER A 186 -0.71 7.54 20.71
N PRO A 187 -1.31 7.32 21.89
CA PRO A 187 -0.75 7.81 23.14
C PRO A 187 0.53 7.07 23.53
N TRP A 188 1.45 7.76 24.19
CA TRP A 188 2.66 7.13 24.75
C TRP A 188 2.47 6.69 26.19
N SER A 189 1.95 7.60 27.02
CA SER A 189 1.61 7.35 28.42
C SER A 189 0.36 8.16 28.81
N PRO A 190 -0.51 7.63 29.68
CA PRO A 190 -1.48 8.46 30.37
C PRO A 190 -0.78 9.39 31.38
N PRO A 191 -1.48 10.39 31.93
CA PRO A 191 -1.01 11.20 33.06
C PRO A 191 -0.52 10.36 34.24
N ALA A 192 0.46 10.88 34.96
CA ALA A 192 1.16 10.20 36.06
C ALA A 192 0.19 9.68 37.13
N TRP A 193 -0.79 10.49 37.55
CA TRP A 193 -1.81 10.11 38.54
C TRP A 193 -2.66 8.88 38.15
N MET A 194 -2.75 8.54 36.87
CA MET A 194 -3.47 7.35 36.40
C MET A 194 -2.61 6.07 36.47
N LYS A 195 -1.33 6.17 36.82
CA LYS A 195 -0.37 5.06 36.83
C LYS A 195 0.02 4.70 38.26
N THR A 196 0.24 3.41 38.51
CA THR A 196 0.64 2.91 39.84
C THR A 196 2.02 3.39 40.29
N ASN A 197 2.88 3.78 39.36
CA ASN A 197 4.21 4.31 39.64
C ASN A 197 4.25 5.83 39.80
N GLY A 198 3.16 6.55 39.50
CA GLY A 198 3.10 8.01 39.62
C GLY A 198 4.09 8.76 38.72
N ASP A 199 4.51 8.17 37.60
CA ASP A 199 5.53 8.74 36.71
C ASP A 199 5.13 8.56 35.24
N MET A 200 5.57 9.45 34.35
CA MET A 200 5.29 9.39 32.90
C MET A 200 6.23 8.46 32.14
#